data_AF-X1SEN3-F1
#
_entry.id   AF-X1SEN3-F1
#
_cell.length_a   1.000
_cell.length_b   1.000
_cell.length_c   1.000
_cell.angle_alpha   90.00
_cell.angle_beta   90.00
_cell.angle_gamma   90.00
#
_symmetry.space_group_name_H-M   'P 1'
#
loop_
_entity.id
_entity.type
_entity.pdbx_description
1 polymer ?
#
loop_
_entity_poly.entity_id
_entity_poly.type
_entity_poly.pdbx_seq_one_letter_code
_entity_poly.pdbx_strand_id
1 'polypeptide(L)'
;MHHYLEAFLDIETTGLSSEYSEITVVGIHIVEGFDTSFIQLVGDDITADSIVEALNGVDVIYTYNGSRFDLPFILSRLGIDLAGLFTHHDLMYDCWSSNLYGGLKSVEQQLDIPRRLKEVNGAEAIRLWWRYVNNYDKDALATLLAYNKEDVVNLKTLKEILL
;
A
#
# COMPACT_ATOMS: atom_id res chain seq x y z
N MET A 1 -17.68 4.15 22.76
CA MET A 1 -16.54 3.22 22.70
C MET A 1 -15.82 3.57 21.42
N HIS A 2 -14.56 4.01 21.49
CA HIS A 2 -13.77 4.18 20.28
C HIS A 2 -13.53 2.77 19.75
N HIS A 3 -14.08 2.44 18.59
CA HIS A 3 -13.70 1.22 17.91
C HIS A 3 -12.31 1.48 17.32
N TYR A 4 -11.42 0.50 17.48
CA TYR A 4 -10.04 0.62 17.03
C TYR A 4 -10.01 0.59 15.51
N LEU A 5 -9.45 1.62 14.88
CA LEU A 5 -9.46 1.82 13.44
C LEU A 5 -8.09 1.50 12.85
N GLU A 6 -8.02 0.42 12.08
CA GLU A 6 -6.80 -0.05 11.42
C GLU A 6 -6.75 0.42 9.96
N ALA A 7 -5.59 0.86 9.49
CA ALA A 7 -5.35 1.14 8.09
C ALA A 7 -4.26 0.22 7.54
N PHE A 8 -4.45 -0.31 6.34
CA PHE A 8 -3.43 -1.03 5.58
C PHE A 8 -3.06 -0.18 4.36
N LEU A 9 -1.77 0.20 4.28
CA LEU A 9 -1.27 1.16 3.30
C LEU A 9 -0.20 0.53 2.41
N ASP A 10 -0.29 0.81 1.12
CA ASP A 10 0.69 0.44 0.10
C ASP A 10 0.74 1.53 -0.99
N ILE A 11 1.93 1.80 -1.53
CA ILE A 11 2.12 2.75 -2.63
C ILE A 11 2.65 2.10 -3.90
N GLU A 12 2.20 2.64 -5.03
CA GLU A 12 2.83 2.41 -6.34
C GLU A 12 3.62 3.63 -6.75
N THR A 13 4.73 3.42 -7.46
CA THR A 13 5.66 4.49 -7.84
C THR A 13 6.13 4.33 -9.28
N THR A 14 6.71 5.38 -9.85
CA THR A 14 7.37 5.30 -11.18
C THR A 14 8.78 4.71 -11.12
N GLY A 15 9.28 4.38 -9.92
CA GLY A 15 10.63 3.87 -9.70
C GLY A 15 11.00 3.84 -8.20
N LEU A 16 12.18 3.31 -7.89
CA LEU A 16 12.56 2.98 -6.50
C LEU A 16 13.18 4.13 -5.69
N SER A 17 13.37 5.31 -6.30
CA SER A 17 14.01 6.45 -5.63
C SER A 17 13.09 7.66 -5.65
N SER A 18 12.73 8.16 -4.46
CA SER A 18 11.87 9.34 -4.28
C SER A 18 12.50 10.64 -4.79
N GLU A 19 13.82 10.65 -5.01
CA GLU A 19 14.53 11.78 -5.62
C GLU A 19 14.16 11.96 -7.11
N TYR A 20 13.90 10.85 -7.81
CA TYR A 20 13.70 10.83 -9.27
C TYR A 20 12.36 10.25 -9.71
N SER A 21 11.57 9.72 -8.77
CA SER A 21 10.35 8.98 -9.05
C SER A 21 9.16 9.58 -8.30
N GLU A 22 7.98 9.35 -8.86
CA GLU A 22 6.70 9.87 -8.37
C GLU A 22 5.87 8.75 -7.75
N ILE A 23 4.98 9.11 -6.83
CA ILE A 23 3.92 8.21 -6.36
C ILE A 23 2.79 8.24 -7.38
N THR A 24 2.33 7.06 -7.82
CA THR A 24 1.29 6.93 -8.85
C THR A 24 -0.05 6.52 -8.25
N VAL A 25 -0.03 5.70 -7.20
CA VAL A 25 -1.20 5.27 -6.44
C VAL A 25 -0.84 5.20 -4.96
N VAL A 26 -1.75 5.66 -4.09
CA VAL A 26 -1.75 5.34 -2.66
C VAL A 26 -3.02 4.56 -2.35
N GLY A 27 -2.86 3.30 -1.98
CA GLY A 27 -3.95 2.43 -1.55
C GLY A 27 -4.08 2.42 -0.04
N ILE A 28 -5.31 2.58 0.46
CA ILE A 28 -5.61 2.55 1.90
C ILE A 28 -6.86 1.69 2.11
N HIS A 29 -6.71 0.60 2.86
CA HIS A 29 -7.81 -0.23 3.32
C HIS A 29 -8.05 0.01 4.81
N ILE A 30 -9.21 0.57 5.15
CA ILE A 30 -9.61 0.92 6.52
C ILE A 30 -10.52 -0.17 7.07
N VAL A 31 -10.29 -0.59 8.31
CA VAL A 31 -11.05 -1.64 9.02
C VAL A 31 -11.47 -1.14 10.39
N GLU A 32 -12.78 -1.16 10.65
CA GLU A 32 -13.40 -0.86 11.95
C GLU A 32 -14.26 -2.06 12.38
N GLY A 33 -13.66 -3.01 13.11
CA GLY A 33 -14.36 -4.25 13.48
C GLY A 33 -14.75 -5.08 12.25
N PHE A 34 -16.04 -5.13 11.92
CA PHE A 34 -16.54 -5.84 10.72
C PHE A 34 -16.73 -4.94 9.50
N ASP A 35 -16.71 -3.62 9.69
CA ASP A 35 -16.87 -2.67 8.61
C ASP A 35 -15.52 -2.40 7.95
N THR A 36 -15.50 -2.40 6.61
CA THR A 36 -14.30 -2.09 5.85
C THR A 36 -14.59 -1.08 4.74
N SER A 37 -13.63 -0.22 4.47
CA SER A 37 -13.69 0.73 3.35
C SER A 37 -12.33 0.84 2.67
N PHE A 38 -12.34 1.29 1.42
CA PHE A 38 -11.14 1.32 0.60
C PHE A 38 -11.05 2.63 -0.16
N ILE A 39 -9.86 3.23 -0.12
CA ILE A 39 -9.54 4.52 -0.71
C ILE A 39 -8.33 4.31 -1.62
N GLN A 40 -8.38 4.84 -2.84
CA GLN A 40 -7.22 4.96 -3.72
C GLN A 40 -7.11 6.40 -4.19
N LEU A 41 -5.97 7.00 -3.92
CA LEU A 41 -5.57 8.29 -4.46
C LEU A 41 -4.66 8.03 -5.66
N VAL A 42 -4.86 8.74 -6.77
CA VAL A 42 -4.20 8.45 -8.05
C VAL A 42 -3.62 9.73 -8.64
N GLY A 43 -2.35 9.70 -9.03
CA GLY A 43 -1.68 10.84 -9.68
C GLY A 43 -1.85 12.14 -8.89
N ASP A 44 -2.45 13.16 -9.52
CA ASP A 44 -2.60 14.50 -8.95
C ASP A 44 -3.50 14.56 -7.70
N ASP A 45 -4.31 13.54 -7.43
CA ASP A 45 -5.12 13.45 -6.20
C ASP A 45 -4.27 13.09 -4.96
N ILE A 46 -3.00 12.71 -5.16
CA ILE A 46 -2.08 12.32 -4.09
C ILE A 46 -1.42 13.58 -3.53
N THR A 47 -1.94 14.03 -2.39
CA THR A 47 -1.44 15.20 -1.67
C THR A 47 -1.25 14.87 -0.20
N ALA A 48 -0.48 15.70 0.49
CA ALA A 48 -0.37 15.65 1.95
C ALA A 48 -1.74 15.62 2.63
N ASP A 49 -2.62 16.54 2.24
CA ASP A 49 -3.94 16.73 2.85
C ASP A 49 -4.88 15.56 2.54
N SER A 50 -4.90 15.06 1.30
CA SER A 50 -5.76 13.93 0.93
C SER A 50 -5.36 12.62 1.62
N ILE A 51 -4.06 12.39 1.88
CA ILE A 51 -3.60 11.25 2.67
C ILE A 51 -4.00 11.41 4.14
N VAL A 52 -3.79 12.59 4.73
CA VAL A 52 -4.17 12.85 6.14
C VAL A 52 -5.68 12.74 6.33
N GLU A 53 -6.47 13.22 5.38
CA GLU A 53 -7.93 13.08 5.37
C GLU A 53 -8.35 11.61 5.29
N ALA A 54 -7.74 10.83 4.38
CA ALA A 54 -8.02 9.41 4.23
C ALA A 54 -7.65 8.57 5.47
N LEU A 55 -6.67 9.02 6.26
CA LEU A 55 -6.22 8.39 7.50
C LEU A 55 -6.85 9.04 8.76
N ASN A 56 -7.81 9.94 8.61
CA ASN A 56 -8.39 10.63 9.76
C ASN A 56 -9.08 9.65 10.72
N GLY A 57 -8.65 9.68 11.99
CA GLY A 57 -9.16 8.79 13.04
C GLY A 57 -8.53 7.40 13.07
N VAL A 58 -7.57 7.10 12.18
CA VAL A 58 -6.82 5.84 12.19
C VAL A 58 -5.94 5.76 13.42
N ASP A 59 -5.99 4.63 14.13
CA ASP A 59 -5.17 4.38 15.32
C ASP A 59 -3.80 3.79 14.95
N VAL A 60 -3.76 2.92 13.92
CA VAL A 60 -2.56 2.23 13.46
C VAL A 60 -2.54 2.04 11.94
N ILE A 61 -1.36 2.23 11.36
CA ILE A 61 -1.05 1.93 9.96
C ILE A 61 -0.21 0.66 9.90
N TYR A 62 -0.67 -0.31 9.12
CA TYR A 62 0.04 -1.51 8.74
C TYR A 62 0.57 -1.39 7.31
N THR A 63 1.81 -1.81 7.09
CA THR A 63 2.45 -1.85 5.78
C THR A 63 3.27 -3.14 5.63
N TYR A 64 3.81 -3.41 4.44
CA TYR A 64 4.87 -4.40 4.26
C TYR A 64 6.10 -3.77 3.63
N ASN A 65 7.22 -3.75 4.36
CA ASN A 65 8.44 -3.02 4.02
C ASN A 65 8.24 -1.48 3.96
N GLY A 66 7.16 -0.97 4.54
CA GLY A 66 6.82 0.45 4.52
C GLY A 66 7.71 1.32 5.42
N SER A 67 8.33 0.75 6.46
CA SER A 67 9.34 1.49 7.25
C SER A 67 10.57 1.87 6.42
N ARG A 68 10.84 1.11 5.34
CA ARG A 68 12.04 1.27 4.52
C ARG A 68 11.74 1.88 3.14
N PHE A 69 10.49 1.84 2.71
CA PHE A 69 10.08 2.28 1.38
C PHE A 69 8.93 3.28 1.45
N ASP A 70 7.71 2.83 1.72
CA ASP A 70 6.48 3.60 1.59
C ASP A 70 6.49 4.91 2.39
N LEU A 71 6.73 4.84 3.71
CA LEU A 71 6.67 6.02 4.57
C LEU A 71 7.80 7.02 4.28
N PRO A 72 9.08 6.61 4.12
CA PRO A 72 10.14 7.50 3.66
C PRO A 72 9.85 8.14 2.29
N PHE A 73 9.24 7.39 1.36
CA PHE A 73 8.89 7.90 0.03
C PHE A 73 7.80 8.97 0.13
N ILE A 74 6.74 8.70 0.88
CA ILE A 74 5.66 9.67 1.18
C ILE A 74 6.22 10.94 1.82
N LEU A 75 7.07 10.79 2.84
CA LEU A 75 7.72 11.93 3.49
C LEU A 75 8.56 12.75 2.51
N SER A 76 9.37 12.08 1.69
CA SER A 76 10.24 12.74 0.71
C SER A 76 9.46 13.47 -0.38
N ARG A 77 8.32 12.94 -0.83
CA ARG A 77 7.55 13.50 -1.95
C ARG A 77 6.53 14.54 -1.51
N LEU A 78 5.91 14.34 -0.34
CA LEU A 78 4.76 15.11 0.12
C LEU A 78 5.04 15.91 1.39
N GLY A 79 6.17 15.69 2.06
CA GLY A 79 6.57 16.42 3.27
C GLY A 79 5.80 16.01 4.54
N ILE A 80 4.98 14.96 4.49
CA ILE A 80 4.23 14.46 5.64
C ILE A 80 4.94 13.26 6.29
N ASP A 81 5.13 13.31 7.61
CA ASP A 81 5.73 12.22 8.38
C ASP A 81 4.65 11.34 8.99
N LEU A 82 4.16 10.36 8.23
CA LEU A 82 3.13 9.44 8.71
C LEU A 82 3.57 8.62 9.93
N ALA A 83 4.86 8.26 10.03
CA ALA A 83 5.38 7.52 11.18
C ALA A 83 5.44 8.39 12.46
N GLY A 84 5.55 9.71 12.30
CA GLY A 84 5.44 10.67 13.40
C GLY A 84 4.00 11.01 13.80
N LEU A 85 3.03 10.79 12.90
CA LEU A 85 1.62 11.13 13.10
C LEU A 85 0.76 9.95 13.59
N PHE A 86 1.13 8.73 13.24
CA PHE A 86 0.35 7.52 13.52
C PHE A 86 1.20 6.43 14.14
N THR A 87 0.56 5.51 14.89
CA THR A 87 1.21 4.24 15.23
C THR A 87 1.46 3.49 13.93
N HIS A 88 2.67 2.96 13.75
CA HIS A 88 3.05 2.20 12.56
C HIS A 88 3.53 0.80 12.94
N HIS A 89 3.09 -0.20 12.17
CA HIS A 89 3.50 -1.59 12.31
C HIS A 89 3.84 -2.18 10.94
N ASP A 90 5.11 -2.51 10.72
CA ASP A 90 5.58 -3.11 9.47
C ASP A 90 5.61 -4.64 9.55
N LEU A 91 4.66 -5.28 8.86
CA LEU A 91 4.43 -6.73 8.86
C LEU A 91 5.60 -7.53 8.28
N MET A 92 6.50 -6.90 7.52
CA MET A 92 7.69 -7.59 7.01
C MET A 92 8.57 -8.12 8.15
N TYR A 93 8.64 -7.40 9.28
CA TYR A 93 9.45 -7.84 10.42
C TYR A 93 8.82 -9.01 11.19
N ASP A 94 7.49 -9.08 11.25
CA ASP A 94 6.79 -10.26 11.78
C ASP A 94 7.03 -11.47 10.87
N CYS A 95 6.95 -11.29 9.55
CA CYS A 95 7.30 -12.32 8.59
C CYS A 95 8.71 -12.86 8.80
N TRP A 96 9.71 -11.98 8.92
CA TRP A 96 11.09 -12.39 9.14
C TRP A 96 11.28 -13.15 10.46
N SER A 97 10.57 -12.73 11.52
CA SER A 97 10.56 -13.43 12.81
C SER A 97 9.97 -14.84 12.70
N SER A 98 9.08 -15.07 11.74
CA SER A 98 8.49 -16.37 11.41
C SER A 98 9.19 -17.10 10.24
N ASN A 99 10.40 -16.69 9.85
CA ASN A 99 11.17 -17.27 8.73
C ASN A 99 10.50 -17.17 7.34
N LEU A 100 9.61 -16.19 7.16
CA LEU A 100 8.99 -15.87 5.88
C LEU A 100 9.76 -14.70 5.24
N TYR A 101 10.44 -14.98 4.13
CA TYR A 101 11.31 -14.01 3.47
C TYR A 101 10.82 -13.67 2.06
N GLY A 102 11.21 -12.47 1.59
CA GLY A 102 10.87 -11.95 0.26
C GLY A 102 9.97 -10.71 0.30
N GLY A 103 9.50 -10.27 -0.86
CA GLY A 103 8.43 -9.27 -0.95
C GLY A 103 7.07 -9.85 -0.57
N LEU A 104 6.06 -8.99 -0.39
CA LEU A 104 4.70 -9.38 0.02
C LEU A 104 4.16 -10.58 -0.77
N LYS A 105 4.23 -10.50 -2.10
CA LYS A 105 3.80 -11.58 -3.00
C LYS A 105 4.51 -12.93 -2.79
N SER A 106 5.78 -12.91 -2.40
CA SER A 106 6.52 -14.13 -2.06
C SER A 106 6.00 -14.73 -0.76
N VAL A 107 5.68 -13.89 0.23
CA VAL A 107 5.13 -14.32 1.52
C VAL A 107 3.71 -14.85 1.35
N GLU A 108 2.88 -14.18 0.56
CA GLU A 108 1.53 -14.67 0.23
C GLU A 108 1.56 -16.07 -0.37
N GLN A 109 2.48 -16.35 -1.29
CA GLN A 109 2.64 -17.68 -1.86
C GLN A 109 3.08 -18.72 -0.83
N GLN A 110 3.97 -18.35 0.11
CA GLN A 110 4.40 -19.24 1.19
C GLN A 110 3.27 -19.56 2.18
N LEU A 111 2.28 -18.68 2.30
CA LEU A 111 1.15 -18.80 3.22
C LEU A 111 -0.17 -19.19 2.54
N ASP A 112 -0.14 -19.55 1.25
CA ASP A 112 -1.33 -19.84 0.44
C ASP A 112 -2.40 -18.71 0.45
N ILE A 113 -1.98 -17.45 0.63
CA ILE A 113 -2.87 -16.29 0.51
C ILE A 113 -3.25 -16.13 -0.98
N PRO A 114 -4.56 -16.10 -1.30
CA PRO A 114 -5.00 -16.05 -2.69
C PRO A 114 -4.63 -14.71 -3.34
N ARG A 115 -4.09 -14.79 -4.55
CA ARG A 115 -3.82 -13.65 -5.42
C ARG A 115 -4.38 -13.91 -6.82
N ARG A 116 -5.14 -12.95 -7.35
CA ARG A 116 -5.68 -12.95 -8.70
C ARG A 116 -4.64 -12.45 -9.70
N LEU A 117 -3.93 -11.35 -9.41
CA LEU A 117 -2.99 -10.72 -10.35
C LEU A 117 -1.58 -11.29 -10.20
N LYS A 118 -1.43 -12.60 -10.42
CA LYS A 118 -0.15 -13.33 -10.24
C LYS A 118 0.95 -12.92 -11.21
N GLU A 119 0.64 -12.32 -12.34
CA GLU A 119 1.63 -11.90 -13.34
C GLU A 119 2.07 -10.43 -13.17
N VAL A 120 1.32 -9.63 -12.39
CA VAL A 120 1.65 -8.23 -12.14
C VAL A 120 2.66 -8.15 -10.99
N ASN A 121 3.69 -7.34 -11.17
CA ASN A 121 4.72 -7.03 -10.18
C ASN A 121 5.06 -5.53 -10.25
N GLY A 122 5.90 -5.01 -9.35
CA GLY A 122 6.24 -3.58 -9.33
C GLY A 122 6.79 -3.03 -10.66
N ALA A 123 7.54 -3.82 -11.44
CA ALA A 123 8.01 -3.38 -12.77
C ALA A 123 6.87 -3.30 -13.79
N GLU A 124 5.88 -4.19 -13.68
CA GLU A 124 4.66 -4.13 -14.50
C GLU A 124 3.74 -2.99 -14.05
N ALA A 125 3.64 -2.71 -12.75
CA ALA A 125 2.89 -1.57 -12.22
C ALA A 125 3.38 -0.24 -12.82
N ILE A 126 4.71 -0.06 -12.90
CA ILE A 126 5.33 1.09 -13.59
C ILE A 126 4.91 1.15 -15.06
N ARG A 127 4.91 0.03 -15.78
CA ARG A 127 4.50 -0.02 -17.20
C ARG A 127 3.02 0.31 -17.38
N LEU A 128 2.16 -0.20 -16.51
CA LEU A 128 0.72 0.08 -16.52
C LEU A 128 0.47 1.58 -16.33
N TRP A 129 1.18 2.22 -15.40
CA TRP A 129 1.11 3.67 -15.21
C TRP A 129 1.48 4.43 -16.48
N TRP A 130 2.61 4.11 -17.10
CA TRP A 130 3.04 4.81 -18.33
C TRP A 130 2.14 4.54 -19.53
N ARG A 131 1.53 3.35 -19.63
CA ARG A 131 0.49 3.09 -20.64
C ARG A 131 -0.71 4.01 -20.43
N TYR A 132 -1.16 4.16 -19.20
CA TYR A 132 -2.25 5.07 -18.87
C TYR A 132 -1.87 6.52 -19.22
N VAL A 133 -0.74 7.03 -18.73
CA VAL A 133 -0.34 8.43 -18.95
C VAL A 133 -0.10 8.75 -20.43
N ASN A 134 0.60 7.88 -21.17
CA ASN A 134 1.00 8.18 -22.54
C ASN A 134 -0.12 7.92 -23.57
N ASN A 135 -1.00 6.95 -23.31
CA ASN A 135 -2.00 6.49 -24.28
C ASN A 135 -3.45 6.65 -23.79
N TYR A 136 -3.66 7.20 -22.60
CA TYR A 136 -4.96 7.25 -21.93
C TYR A 136 -5.62 5.86 -21.79
N ASP A 137 -4.78 4.83 -21.58
CA ASP A 137 -5.18 3.43 -21.47
C ASP A 137 -5.86 3.18 -20.10
N LYS A 138 -7.19 3.28 -20.08
CA LYS A 138 -8.00 3.09 -18.87
C LYS A 138 -7.95 1.67 -18.34
N ASP A 139 -7.74 0.67 -19.19
CA ASP A 139 -7.64 -0.73 -18.77
C ASP A 139 -6.30 -0.97 -18.05
N ALA A 140 -5.23 -0.31 -18.49
CA ALA A 140 -3.96 -0.32 -17.78
C ALA A 140 -4.10 0.30 -16.37
N LEU A 141 -4.77 1.44 -16.26
CA LEU A 141 -5.05 2.05 -14.95
C LEU A 141 -5.92 1.14 -14.08
N ALA A 142 -6.99 0.57 -14.63
CA ALA A 142 -7.87 -0.34 -13.88
C ALA A 142 -7.10 -1.56 -13.36
N THR A 143 -6.13 -2.09 -14.13
CA THR A 143 -5.27 -3.20 -13.72
C THR A 143 -4.31 -2.78 -12.61
N LEU A 144 -3.70 -1.59 -12.71
CA LEU A 144 -2.83 -1.02 -11.68
C LEU A 144 -3.59 -0.83 -10.35
N LEU A 145 -4.79 -0.25 -10.41
CA LEU A 145 -5.63 -0.06 -9.23
C LEU A 145 -6.07 -1.38 -8.61
N ALA A 146 -6.39 -2.38 -9.43
CA ALA A 146 -6.73 -3.71 -8.93
C ALA A 146 -5.52 -4.41 -8.26
N TYR A 147 -4.30 -4.17 -8.75
CA TYR A 147 -3.07 -4.69 -8.16
C TYR A 147 -2.80 -4.07 -6.79
N ASN A 148 -2.76 -2.75 -6.69
CA ASN A 148 -2.57 -2.05 -5.42
C ASN A 148 -3.70 -2.34 -4.40
N LYS A 149 -4.95 -2.48 -4.86
CA LYS A 149 -6.06 -2.92 -4.00
C LYS A 149 -5.84 -4.31 -3.40
N GLU A 150 -5.37 -5.24 -4.23
CA GLU A 150 -5.08 -6.61 -3.80
C GLU A 150 -3.96 -6.62 -2.74
N ASP A 151 -2.95 -5.76 -2.88
CA ASP A 151 -1.86 -5.62 -1.91
C ASP A 151 -2.38 -5.20 -0.53
N VAL A 152 -3.15 -4.12 -0.41
CA VAL A 152 -3.67 -3.70 0.92
C VAL A 152 -4.75 -4.62 1.51
N VAL A 153 -5.50 -5.34 0.67
CA VAL A 153 -6.42 -6.37 1.15
C VAL A 153 -5.62 -7.54 1.73
N ASN A 154 -4.57 -7.97 1.03
CA ASN A 154 -3.73 -9.06 1.48
C ASN A 154 -2.87 -8.68 2.68
N LEU A 155 -2.52 -7.41 2.89
CA LEU A 155 -1.89 -6.96 4.14
C LEU A 155 -2.77 -7.24 5.36
N LYS A 156 -4.09 -7.03 5.25
CA LYS A 156 -5.03 -7.40 6.32
C LYS A 156 -5.02 -8.89 6.58
N THR A 157 -5.12 -9.71 5.54
CA THR A 157 -5.08 -11.18 5.67
C THR A 157 -3.76 -11.65 6.25
N LEU A 158 -2.64 -11.04 5.84
CA LEU A 158 -1.32 -11.35 6.39
C LEU A 158 -1.26 -11.03 7.88
N LYS A 159 -1.75 -9.85 8.30
CA LYS A 159 -1.82 -9.46 9.71
C LYS A 159 -2.65 -10.46 10.52
N GLU A 160 -3.80 -10.89 10.02
CA GLU A 160 -4.67 -11.89 10.70
C GLU A 160 -4.01 -13.27 10.85
N ILE A 161 -3.07 -13.62 9.97
CA ILE A 161 -2.31 -14.87 10.07
C ILE A 161 -1.16 -14.75 11.08
N LEU A 162 -0.54 -13.58 11.19
CA LEU A 162 0.67 -13.37 11.99
C LEU A 162 0.39 -12.95 13.44
N LEU A 163 -0.66 -12.15 13.69
CA LEU A 163 -0.95 -11.49 14.97
C LEU A 163 -2.28 -12.01 15.57
#